data_AF-A0A0E3MTJ6-F1
#
_entry.id   AF-A0A0E3MTJ6-F1
#
_cell.length_a   1.000
_cell.length_b   1.000
_cell.length_c   1.000
_cell.angle_alpha   90.00
_cell.angle_beta   90.00
_cell.angle_gamma   90.00
#
_symmetry.space_group_name_H-M   'P 1'
#
loop_
_entity.id
_entity.type
_entity.pdbx_description
1 polymer ?
#
loop_
_entity_poly.entity_id
_entity_poly.type
_entity_poly.pdbx_seq_one_letter_code
_entity_poly.pdbx_strand_id
1 'polypeptide(L)'
;MDYTLVLLFSLLQVLSVCTAAPLPVEVVKMKSKVKWMAEQLIIRMEDFQFPSSLTPTDDLDGASSIVTVLEGYNSLISDTFDGVSQVKSEISSLTGYVDQWRRGHCSEQRPKPSVPGPLQNLLSRKEFVHTVTIEALMRVKELLNLLLKNLDHLESC
;
A
#
# COMPACT_ATOMS: atom_id res chain seq x y z
N MET A 1 -54.21 -23.39 -22.63
CA MET A 1 -53.24 -22.33 -22.96
C MET A 1 -52.42 -22.10 -21.71
N ASP A 2 -51.44 -22.98 -21.47
CA ASP A 2 -50.62 -23.00 -20.26
C ASP A 2 -49.33 -22.19 -20.47
N TYR A 3 -49.50 -20.90 -20.80
CA TYR A 3 -48.36 -20.00 -21.05
C TYR A 3 -47.75 -19.41 -19.76
N THR A 4 -48.40 -19.61 -18.61
CA THR A 4 -47.98 -19.08 -17.32
C THR A 4 -46.82 -19.88 -16.69
N LEU A 5 -46.73 -21.19 -16.96
CA LEU A 5 -45.68 -22.05 -16.39
C LEU A 5 -44.34 -21.92 -17.12
N VAL A 6 -44.35 -21.65 -18.43
CA VAL A 6 -43.14 -21.48 -19.23
C VAL A 6 -42.42 -20.16 -18.89
N LEU A 7 -43.17 -19.12 -18.53
CA LEU A 7 -42.60 -17.81 -18.18
C LEU A 7 -41.84 -17.82 -16.84
N LEU A 8 -42.26 -18.67 -15.89
CA LEU A 8 -41.63 -18.81 -14.59
C LEU A 8 -40.28 -19.53 -14.64
N PHE A 9 -40.09 -20.45 -15.59
CA PHE A 9 -38.82 -21.14 -15.78
C PHE A 9 -37.73 -20.24 -16.41
N SER A 10 -38.13 -19.30 -17.28
CA SER A 10 -37.21 -18.35 -17.92
C SER A 10 -36.70 -17.26 -16.96
N LEU A 11 -37.43 -16.93 -15.89
CA LEU A 11 -37.00 -15.95 -14.88
C LEU A 11 -35.99 -16.52 -13.87
N LEU A 12 -35.98 -17.84 -13.68
CA LEU A 12 -35.04 -18.52 -12.76
C LEU A 12 -33.62 -18.65 -13.32
N GLN A 13 -33.45 -18.58 -14.64
CA GLN A 13 -32.12 -18.67 -15.27
C GLN A 13 -31.33 -17.34 -15.27
N VAL A 14 -31.97 -16.23 -14.88
CA VAL A 14 -31.30 -14.91 -14.78
C VAL A 14 -30.63 -14.73 -13.41
N LEU A 15 -30.91 -15.61 -12.44
CA LEU A 15 -30.23 -15.66 -11.14
C LEU A 15 -29.05 -16.65 -11.16
N SER A 16 -28.34 -16.73 -12.30
CA SER A 16 -26.92 -17.12 -12.26
C SER A 16 -26.15 -15.99 -11.60
N VAL A 17 -26.36 -15.84 -10.29
CA VAL A 17 -25.53 -15.05 -9.40
C VAL A 17 -24.15 -15.66 -9.55
N CYS A 18 -23.27 -14.96 -10.26
CA CYS A 18 -21.83 -15.19 -10.18
C CYS A 18 -21.45 -15.04 -8.72
N THR A 19 -21.50 -16.14 -7.97
CA THR A 19 -20.83 -16.27 -6.69
C THR A 19 -19.34 -16.27 -7.02
N ALA A 20 -18.78 -15.07 -7.17
CA ALA A 20 -17.35 -14.91 -7.05
C ALA A 20 -16.95 -15.60 -5.74
N ALA A 21 -16.03 -16.56 -5.82
CA ALA A 21 -15.56 -17.27 -4.64
C ALA A 21 -15.12 -16.21 -3.61
N PRO A 22 -15.60 -16.27 -2.35
CA PRO A 22 -15.19 -15.32 -1.34
C PRO A 22 -13.66 -15.35 -1.22
N LEU A 23 -13.05 -14.15 -1.13
CA LEU A 23 -11.61 -14.03 -0.96
C LEU A 23 -11.14 -14.88 0.24
N PRO A 24 -9.95 -15.48 0.17
CA PRO A 24 -9.39 -16.22 1.30
C PRO A 24 -9.41 -15.35 2.57
N VAL A 25 -9.85 -15.93 3.69
CA VAL A 25 -10.02 -15.20 4.96
C VAL A 25 -8.73 -14.49 5.39
N GLU A 26 -7.58 -15.09 5.09
CA GLU A 26 -6.26 -14.52 5.33
C GLU A 26 -5.98 -13.24 4.53
N VAL A 27 -6.43 -13.16 3.26
CA VAL A 27 -6.31 -11.96 2.41
C VAL A 27 -7.15 -10.83 3.00
N VAL A 28 -8.38 -11.11 3.41
CA VAL A 28 -9.27 -10.10 4.02
C VAL A 28 -8.69 -9.57 5.33
N LYS A 29 -8.15 -10.46 6.18
CA LYS A 29 -7.50 -10.10 7.44
C LYS A 29 -6.25 -9.26 7.19
N MET A 30 -5.44 -9.64 6.21
CA MET A 30 -4.27 -8.88 5.79
C MET A 30 -4.65 -7.47 5.34
N LYS A 31 -5.60 -7.32 4.41
CA LYS A 31 -6.02 -6.00 3.91
C LYS A 31 -6.54 -5.11 5.03
N SER A 32 -7.34 -5.68 5.94
CA SER A 32 -7.88 -4.96 7.09
C SER A 32 -6.78 -4.50 8.06
N LYS A 33 -5.75 -5.33 8.28
CA LYS A 33 -4.62 -4.96 9.13
C LYS A 33 -3.74 -3.88 8.48
N VAL A 34 -3.41 -4.02 7.18
CA VAL A 34 -2.67 -3.00 6.43
C VAL A 34 -3.42 -1.68 6.41
N LYS A 35 -4.73 -1.71 6.13
CA LYS A 35 -5.61 -0.53 6.17
C LYS A 35 -5.50 0.18 7.51
N TRP A 36 -5.72 -0.54 8.61
CA TRP A 36 -5.65 0.05 9.95
C TRP A 36 -4.28 0.66 10.24
N MET A 37 -3.18 -0.04 9.91
CA MET A 37 -1.83 0.49 10.12
C MET A 37 -1.57 1.76 9.29
N ALA A 38 -1.99 1.77 8.03
CA ALA A 38 -1.84 2.93 7.15
C ALA A 38 -2.66 4.14 7.62
N GLU A 39 -3.91 3.94 8.06
CA GLU A 39 -4.75 5.00 8.61
C GLU A 39 -4.12 5.62 9.88
N GLN A 40 -3.66 4.79 10.81
CA GLN A 40 -3.00 5.28 12.03
C GLN A 40 -1.72 6.07 11.73
N LEU A 41 -0.93 5.58 10.76
CA LEU A 41 0.30 6.24 10.36
C LEU A 41 0.02 7.59 9.67
N ILE A 42 -1.00 7.69 8.82
CA ILE A 42 -1.42 8.96 8.20
C ILE A 42 -1.84 9.98 9.26
N ILE A 43 -2.65 9.56 10.25
CA ILE A 43 -3.10 10.42 11.35
C ILE A 43 -1.89 10.96 12.13
N ARG A 44 -0.90 10.10 12.42
CA ARG A 44 0.32 10.53 13.11
C ARG A 44 1.17 11.48 12.28
N MET A 45 1.09 11.39 10.97
CA MET A 45 1.77 12.28 10.05
C MET A 45 1.07 13.65 9.90
N GLU A 46 -0.09 13.89 10.51
CA GLU A 46 -0.80 15.18 10.43
C GLU A 46 -0.05 16.31 11.16
N ASP A 47 0.74 15.98 12.17
CA ASP A 47 1.52 16.95 12.94
C ASP A 47 2.69 17.57 12.14
N PHE A 48 3.03 16.98 10.99
CA PHE A 48 4.09 17.45 10.11
C PHE A 48 3.51 18.38 9.03
N GLN A 49 4.11 19.56 8.87
CA GLN A 49 3.79 20.46 7.77
C GLN A 49 4.51 20.00 6.51
N PHE A 50 3.75 19.45 5.55
CA PHE A 50 4.28 19.07 4.25
C PHE A 50 3.99 20.15 3.20
N PRO A 51 4.96 20.52 2.36
CA PRO A 51 4.65 21.26 1.15
C PRO A 51 3.74 20.42 0.24
N SER A 52 2.91 21.08 -0.57
CA SER A 52 2.15 20.36 -1.60
C SER A 52 3.11 19.78 -2.64
N SER A 53 3.08 18.47 -2.82
CA SER A 53 3.83 17.79 -3.87
C SER A 53 3.16 18.01 -5.23
N LEU A 54 3.97 18.34 -6.24
CA LEU A 54 3.55 18.39 -7.65
C LEU A 54 3.99 17.15 -8.43
N THR A 55 4.68 16.24 -7.76
CA THR A 55 5.27 15.05 -8.35
C THR A 55 4.31 13.88 -8.20
N PRO A 56 4.12 13.07 -9.25
CA PRO A 56 3.32 11.86 -9.17
C PRO A 56 3.80 10.96 -8.03
N THR A 57 2.85 10.30 -7.36
CA THR A 57 3.13 9.22 -6.43
C THR A 57 3.69 8.03 -7.19
N ASP A 58 4.59 7.28 -6.57
CA ASP A 58 5.14 6.06 -7.15
C ASP A 58 4.03 5.04 -7.43
N ASP A 59 4.08 4.39 -8.59
CA ASP A 59 3.15 3.32 -8.92
C ASP A 59 3.33 2.14 -7.96
N LEU A 60 2.22 1.70 -7.36
CA LEU A 60 2.20 0.49 -6.57
C LEU A 60 2.09 -0.70 -7.54
N ASP A 61 3.15 -1.48 -7.68
CA ASP A 61 3.14 -2.70 -8.50
C ASP A 61 3.37 -3.90 -7.60
N GLY A 62 2.34 -4.26 -6.83
CA GLY A 62 2.40 -5.39 -5.93
C GLY A 62 3.03 -5.12 -4.55
N ALA A 63 2.92 -6.12 -3.67
CA ALA A 63 3.49 -6.12 -2.33
C ALA A 63 5.02 -5.91 -2.33
N SER A 64 5.73 -6.39 -3.35
CA SER A 64 7.18 -6.21 -3.48
C SER A 64 7.57 -4.75 -3.74
N SER A 65 6.83 -4.05 -4.61
CA SER A 65 7.03 -2.62 -4.85
C SER A 65 6.73 -1.81 -3.58
N ILE A 66 5.59 -2.09 -2.93
CA ILE A 66 5.20 -1.42 -1.67
C ILE A 66 6.30 -1.54 -0.60
N VAL A 67 6.84 -2.74 -0.39
CA VAL A 67 7.93 -2.96 0.58
C VAL A 67 9.18 -2.16 0.20
N THR A 68 9.58 -2.19 -1.08
CA THR A 68 10.77 -1.50 -1.56
C THR A 68 10.67 0.02 -1.37
N VAL A 69 9.50 0.59 -1.66
CA VAL A 69 9.26 2.03 -1.56
C VAL A 69 9.18 2.49 -0.10
N LEU A 70 8.45 1.77 0.75
CA LEU A 70 8.39 2.07 2.18
C LEU A 70 9.76 1.96 2.86
N GLU A 71 10.52 0.89 2.59
CA GLU A 71 11.89 0.70 3.11
C GLU A 71 12.81 1.84 2.65
N GLY A 72 12.74 2.19 1.36
CA GLY A 72 13.54 3.24 0.76
C GLY A 72 13.29 4.61 1.39
N TYR A 73 12.03 5.06 1.46
CA TYR A 73 11.72 6.34 2.10
C TYR A 73 12.05 6.32 3.59
N ASN A 74 11.78 5.23 4.31
CA ASN A 74 12.13 5.13 5.73
C ASN A 74 13.65 5.26 5.99
N SER A 75 14.48 4.78 5.05
CA SER A 75 15.94 4.91 5.12
C SER A 75 16.45 6.35 4.96
N LEU A 76 15.63 7.23 4.38
CA LEU A 76 15.94 8.64 4.14
C LEU A 76 15.49 9.55 5.30
N ILE A 77 14.63 9.06 6.18
CA ILE A 77 14.15 9.81 7.34
C ILE A 77 15.24 9.81 8.41
N SER A 78 15.74 11.00 8.76
CA SER A 78 16.77 11.16 9.79
C SER A 78 16.23 10.91 11.20
N ASP A 79 16.93 10.12 12.01
CA ASP A 79 16.57 9.89 13.42
C ASP A 79 16.66 11.16 14.28
N THR A 80 17.36 12.18 13.80
CA THR A 80 17.50 13.47 14.49
C THR A 80 16.36 14.45 14.21
N PHE A 81 15.40 14.07 13.35
CA PHE A 81 14.25 14.91 13.06
C PHE A 81 13.21 14.77 14.18
N ASP A 82 12.80 15.89 14.76
CA ASP A 82 11.92 15.90 15.93
C ASP A 82 10.60 15.18 15.66
N GLY A 83 10.15 14.38 16.63
CA GLY A 83 8.89 13.62 16.56
C GLY A 83 8.88 12.43 15.59
N VAL A 84 9.99 12.13 14.89
CA VAL A 84 9.95 11.15 13.79
C VAL A 84 10.20 9.69 14.20
N SER A 85 10.77 9.46 15.39
CA SER A 85 11.15 8.12 15.85
C SER A 85 9.99 7.13 15.83
N GLN A 86 8.82 7.59 16.30
CA GLN A 86 7.61 6.79 16.35
C GLN A 86 7.04 6.54 14.94
N VAL A 87 7.12 7.54 14.05
CA VAL A 87 6.72 7.40 12.64
C VAL A 87 7.58 6.38 11.92
N LYS A 88 8.92 6.43 12.06
CA LYS A 88 9.83 5.45 11.47
C LYS A 88 9.53 4.02 11.95
N SER A 89 9.27 3.86 13.24
CA SER A 89 8.93 2.55 13.83
C SER A 89 7.65 1.97 13.24
N GLU A 90 6.63 2.80 13.03
CA GLU A 90 5.38 2.37 12.41
C GLU A 90 5.52 2.09 10.91
N ILE A 91 6.31 2.87 10.18
CA ILE A 91 6.67 2.56 8.78
C ILE A 91 7.36 1.20 8.71
N SER A 92 8.36 0.96 9.57
CA SER A 92 9.04 -0.34 9.67
C SER A 92 8.08 -1.48 10.00
N SER A 93 7.13 -1.24 10.92
CA SER A 93 6.13 -2.24 11.32
C SER A 93 5.20 -2.60 10.16
N LEU A 94 4.70 -1.60 9.43
CA LEU A 94 3.86 -1.80 8.25
C LEU A 94 4.63 -2.53 7.15
N THR A 95 5.85 -2.08 6.86
CA THR A 95 6.75 -2.70 5.88
C THR A 95 7.01 -4.17 6.21
N GLY A 96 7.32 -4.46 7.47
CA GLY A 96 7.55 -5.81 7.95
C GLY A 96 6.31 -6.70 7.85
N TYR A 97 5.12 -6.17 8.13
CA TYR A 97 3.87 -6.91 7.97
C TYR A 97 3.60 -7.28 6.50
N VAL A 98 3.76 -6.33 5.58
CA VAL A 98 3.59 -6.56 4.14
C VAL A 98 4.65 -7.51 3.61
N ASP A 99 5.91 -7.38 4.04
CA ASP A 99 6.99 -8.28 3.62
C ASP A 99 6.78 -9.71 4.12
N GLN A 100 6.32 -9.89 5.37
CA GLN A 100 5.96 -11.20 5.90
C GLN A 100 4.84 -11.84 5.07
N TRP A 101 3.79 -11.07 4.74
CA TRP A 101 2.71 -11.54 3.88
C TRP A 101 3.24 -11.99 2.52
N ARG A 102 4.00 -11.12 1.84
CA ARG A 102 4.62 -11.37 0.54
C ARG A 102 5.45 -12.66 0.53
N ARG A 103 6.30 -12.87 1.53
CA ARG A 103 7.15 -14.07 1.64
C ARG A 103 6.34 -15.36 1.77
N GLY A 104 5.14 -15.31 2.34
CA GLY A 104 4.26 -16.47 2.46
C GLY A 104 3.42 -16.78 1.23
N HIS A 105 3.19 -15.80 0.34
CA HIS A 105 2.18 -15.89 -0.73
C HIS A 105 2.74 -15.68 -2.14
N CYS A 106 3.96 -15.17 -2.28
CA CYS A 106 4.63 -15.01 -3.56
C CYS A 106 5.57 -16.19 -3.84
N SER A 107 5.36 -16.89 -4.95
CA SER A 107 6.28 -17.91 -5.46
C SER A 107 7.53 -17.26 -6.08
N GLU A 108 8.67 -17.49 -5.44
CA GLU A 108 10.03 -17.07 -5.83
C GLU A 108 10.32 -15.56 -5.95
N GLN A 109 11.59 -15.24 -5.72
CA GLN A 109 12.14 -13.89 -5.66
C GLN A 109 12.13 -13.28 -7.07
N ARG A 110 11.05 -12.57 -7.43
CA ARG A 110 11.14 -11.60 -8.52
C ARG A 110 12.34 -10.68 -8.27
N PRO A 111 13.05 -10.24 -9.32
CA PRO A 111 14.11 -9.25 -9.19
C PRO A 111 13.63 -8.10 -8.31
N LYS A 112 14.49 -7.61 -7.40
CA LYS A 112 14.12 -6.47 -6.55
C LYS A 112 13.60 -5.36 -7.48
N PRO A 113 12.38 -4.83 -7.24
CA PRO A 113 11.81 -3.81 -8.09
C PRO A 113 12.81 -2.67 -8.28
N SER A 114 12.84 -2.09 -9.48
CA SER A 114 13.61 -0.88 -9.71
C SER A 114 13.15 0.18 -8.72
N VAL A 115 14.11 0.82 -8.05
CA VAL A 115 13.84 1.95 -7.17
C VAL A 115 13.14 3.04 -7.99
N PRO A 116 11.95 3.52 -7.58
CA PRO A 116 11.27 4.57 -8.32
C PRO A 116 12.12 5.84 -8.46
N GLY A 117 11.95 6.55 -9.57
CA GLY A 117 12.70 7.77 -9.87
C GLY A 117 12.68 8.81 -8.75
N PRO A 118 11.53 9.14 -8.14
CA PRO A 118 11.47 10.05 -6.99
C PRO A 118 12.33 9.61 -5.80
N LEU A 119 12.24 8.33 -5.42
CA LEU A 119 13.07 7.76 -4.35
C LEU A 119 14.56 7.79 -4.72
N GLN A 120 14.91 7.47 -5.97
CA GLN A 120 16.29 7.53 -6.47
C GLN A 120 16.86 8.95 -6.45
N ASN A 121 16.04 9.96 -6.73
CA ASN A 121 16.42 11.38 -6.67
C ASN A 121 16.67 11.86 -5.25
N LEU A 122 15.90 11.37 -4.26
CA LEU A 122 16.17 11.68 -2.86
C LEU A 122 17.43 10.99 -2.35
N LEU A 123 17.65 9.74 -2.77
CA LEU A 123 18.85 8.97 -2.43
C LEU A 123 20.15 9.64 -2.93
N SER A 124 20.10 10.46 -3.99
CA SER A 124 21.27 11.19 -4.49
C SER A 124 21.51 12.55 -3.81
N ARG A 125 20.60 12.97 -2.91
CA ARG A 125 20.62 14.30 -2.24
C ARG A 125 20.74 14.20 -0.71
N LYS A 126 21.29 13.09 -0.20
CA LYS A 126 21.33 12.76 1.24
C LYS A 126 22.02 13.81 2.11
N GLU A 127 22.83 14.68 1.52
CA GLU A 127 23.46 15.82 2.18
C GLU A 127 22.44 16.85 2.70
N PHE A 128 21.25 16.95 2.11
CA PHE A 128 20.19 17.87 2.53
C PHE A 128 19.22 17.21 3.52
N VAL A 129 19.75 16.75 4.66
CA VAL A 129 19.07 15.86 5.64
C VAL A 129 17.64 16.29 5.98
N HIS A 130 17.41 17.56 6.35
CA HIS A 130 16.09 18.05 6.72
C HIS A 130 15.12 18.05 5.53
N THR A 131 15.55 18.54 4.37
CA THR A 131 14.74 18.58 3.15
C THR A 131 14.38 17.17 2.69
N VAL A 132 15.36 16.27 2.67
CA VAL A 132 15.17 14.86 2.33
C VAL A 132 14.22 14.18 3.30
N THR A 133 14.32 14.46 4.59
CA THR A 133 13.42 13.89 5.61
C THR A 133 11.98 14.36 5.41
N ILE A 134 11.75 15.66 5.19
CA ILE A 134 10.42 16.21 4.96
C ILE A 134 9.81 15.63 3.68
N GLU A 135 10.59 15.57 2.60
CA GLU A 135 10.12 15.00 1.34
C GLU A 135 9.81 13.50 1.49
N ALA A 136 10.68 12.73 2.15
CA ALA A 136 10.44 11.31 2.39
C ALA A 136 9.16 11.05 3.21
N LEU A 137 8.91 11.82 4.26
CA LEU A 137 7.67 11.73 5.06
C LEU A 137 6.43 12.06 4.23
N MET A 138 6.49 13.12 3.42
CA MET A 138 5.41 13.50 2.49
C MET A 138 5.13 12.37 1.49
N ARG A 139 6.17 11.76 0.90
CA ARG A 139 6.03 10.65 -0.03
C ARG A 139 5.43 9.41 0.62
N VAL A 140 5.82 9.09 1.84
CA VAL A 140 5.18 8.00 2.59
C VAL A 140 3.69 8.30 2.77
N LYS A 141 3.31 9.51 3.17
CA LYS A 141 1.89 9.88 3.30
C LYS A 141 1.12 9.72 1.99
N GLU A 142 1.69 10.12 0.85
CA GLU A 142 1.08 9.92 -0.47
C GLU A 142 0.92 8.44 -0.82
N LEU A 143 1.98 7.65 -0.60
CA LEU A 143 1.98 6.21 -0.83
C LEU A 143 0.90 5.50 -0.01
N LEU A 144 0.75 5.87 1.26
CA LEU A 144 -0.28 5.30 2.14
C LEU A 144 -1.69 5.65 1.65
N ASN A 145 -1.90 6.88 1.20
CA ASN A 145 -3.18 7.29 0.61
C ASN A 145 -3.48 6.51 -0.69
N LEU A 146 -2.46 6.26 -1.51
CA LEU A 146 -2.60 5.45 -2.72
C LEU A 146 -2.88 3.98 -2.38
N LEU A 147 -2.20 3.43 -1.38
CA LEU A 147 -2.39 2.07 -0.89
C LEU A 147 -3.80 1.85 -0.35
N LEU A 148 -4.34 2.80 0.42
CA LEU A 148 -5.70 2.73 0.95
C LEU A 148 -6.78 2.67 -0.14
N LYS A 149 -6.52 3.29 -1.30
CA LYS A 149 -7.40 3.24 -2.47
C LYS A 149 -7.27 1.93 -3.25
N ASN A 150 -6.15 1.24 -3.09
CA ASN A 150 -5.72 0.14 -3.95
C ASN A 150 -5.18 -1.05 -3.15
N LEU A 151 -5.87 -1.45 -2.07
CA LEU A 151 -5.44 -2.55 -1.20
C LEU A 151 -5.34 -3.90 -1.94
N ASP A 152 -5.98 -4.03 -3.10
CA ASP A 152 -5.89 -5.21 -3.96
C ASP A 152 -4.47 -5.43 -4.51
N HIS A 153 -3.64 -4.38 -4.57
CA HIS A 153 -2.23 -4.51 -4.96
C HIS A 153 -1.42 -5.36 -3.95
N LEU A 154 -1.93 -5.61 -2.75
CA LEU A 154 -1.27 -6.49 -1.77
C LEU A 154 -1.40 -7.99 -2.13
N GLU A 155 -2.30 -8.33 -3.04
CA GLU A 155 -2.43 -9.70 -3.57
C GLU A 155 -1.42 -9.96 -4.69
N SER A 156 -0.99 -8.90 -5.37
CA SER A 156 0.01 -8.99 -6.43
C SER A 156 1.42 -9.09 -5.86
N CYS A 157 2.18 -10.01 -6.44
CA CYS A 157 3.63 -10.02 -6.45
C CYS A 157 4.06 -9.42 -7.79
#